data_AF-A0A0Q4ZLL7-F1
#
_entry.id   AF-A0A0Q4ZLL7-F1
#
_cell.length_a   1.000
_cell.length_b   1.000
_cell.length_c   1.000
_cell.angle_alpha   90.00
_cell.angle_beta   90.00
_cell.angle_gamma   90.00
#
_symmetry.space_group_name_H-M   'P 1'
#
loop_
_entity.id
_entity.type
_entity.pdbx_description
1 polymer ?
#
loop_
_entity_poly.entity_id
_entity_poly.type
_entity_poly.pdbx_seq_one_letter_code
_entity_poly.pdbx_strand_id
1 'polypeptide(L)' 'MPVASDPKPAVIQDHGGKPFLPGFVPGPLGPTGLAAIDAYQRVENDLSVGQIYLLDNPLLREPLSLGPVKPHLLGH' A
#
# COMPACT_ATOMS: atom_id res chain seq x y z
N MET A 1 -13.96 -10.00 29.69
CA MET A 1 -15.04 -9.38 28.90
C MET A 1 -14.92 -9.91 27.48
N PRO A 2 -16.01 -10.19 26.76
CA PRO A 2 -15.92 -10.71 25.41
C PRO A 2 -15.39 -9.62 24.46
N VAL A 3 -14.37 -9.96 23.67
CA VAL A 3 -13.98 -9.17 22.51
C VAL A 3 -15.12 -9.25 21.49
N ALA A 4 -15.61 -8.09 21.04
CA ALA A 4 -16.63 -8.03 20.01
C ALA A 4 -16.06 -8.60 18.70
N SER A 5 -16.78 -9.55 18.09
CA SER A 5 -16.42 -10.09 16.78
C SER A 5 -16.35 -8.98 15.73
N ASP A 6 -15.36 -9.06 14.83
CA ASP A 6 -15.18 -8.06 13.78
C ASP A 6 -16.48 -7.83 12.97
N PRO A 7 -16.85 -6.57 12.70
CA PRO A 7 -18.04 -6.28 11.91
C PRO A 7 -17.86 -6.78 10.48
N LYS A 8 -18.80 -7.61 10.02
CA LYS A 8 -18.81 -8.19 8.68
C LYS A 8 -18.74 -7.07 7.62
N PRO A 9 -17.76 -7.07 6.71
CA PRO A 9 -17.67 -6.05 5.68
C PRO A 9 -18.92 -6.08 4.79
N ALA A 10 -19.42 -4.90 4.47
CA ALA A 10 -20.57 -4.72 3.59
C ALA A 10 -20.22 -4.99 2.12
N VAL A 11 -21.17 -4.80 1.20
CA VAL A 11 -21.02 -5.22 -0.19
C VAL A 11 -21.85 -4.31 -1.19
N ILE A 12 -21.26 -3.46 -2.10
CA ILE A 12 -22.00 -2.62 -3.14
C ILE A 12 -22.46 -3.48 -4.37
N GLN A 13 -22.07 -3.12 -5.60
CA GLN A 13 -22.02 -3.83 -6.88
C GLN A 13 -20.90 -3.16 -7.72
N ASP A 14 -19.94 -3.93 -8.24
CA ASP A 14 -19.21 -3.61 -9.48
C ASP A 14 -20.19 -3.67 -10.67
N HIS A 15 -19.81 -3.09 -11.81
CA HIS A 15 -20.62 -2.90 -13.01
C HIS A 15 -21.13 -4.21 -13.67
N GLY A 16 -20.77 -5.39 -13.13
CA GLY A 16 -21.37 -6.69 -13.42
C GLY A 16 -22.34 -7.22 -12.34
N GLY A 17 -22.84 -6.39 -11.43
CA GLY A 17 -23.85 -6.75 -10.41
C GLY A 17 -23.31 -7.53 -9.20
N LYS A 18 -21.98 -7.52 -8.96
CA LYS A 18 -21.31 -8.30 -7.91
C LYS A 18 -20.72 -7.41 -6.82
N PRO A 19 -20.92 -7.68 -5.53
CA PRO A 19 -20.82 -6.59 -4.57
C PRO A 19 -19.42 -6.23 -4.03
N PHE A 20 -19.20 -4.93 -3.71
CA PHE A 20 -17.90 -4.29 -3.36
C PHE A 20 -17.99 -3.09 -2.37
N LEU A 21 -18.41 -3.24 -1.09
CA LEU A 21 -18.28 -2.13 -0.11
C LEU A 21 -17.10 -2.47 0.80
N PRO A 22 -15.94 -1.80 0.69
CA PRO A 22 -15.19 -1.45 1.89
C PRO A 22 -16.06 -0.50 2.72
N GLY A 23 -17.07 -1.06 3.39
CA GLY A 23 -17.98 -0.31 4.24
C GLY A 23 -17.18 0.29 5.38
N PHE A 24 -17.44 1.55 5.70
CA PHE A 24 -16.82 2.18 6.86
C PHE A 24 -17.13 1.37 8.11
N VAL A 25 -16.08 0.78 8.69
CA VAL A 25 -16.15 0.06 9.97
C VAL A 25 -15.90 1.07 11.08
N PRO A 26 -16.91 1.43 11.91
CA PRO A 26 -16.69 2.29 13.05
C PRO A 26 -15.92 1.56 14.16
N GLY A 27 -14.97 2.25 14.78
CA GLY A 27 -14.08 1.73 15.82
C GLY A 27 -12.62 1.68 15.36
N PRO A 28 -11.68 1.31 16.26
CA PRO A 28 -10.28 1.12 15.90
C PRO A 28 -10.12 -0.02 14.88
N LEU A 29 -9.15 0.10 13.97
CA LEU A 29 -8.80 -1.00 13.07
C LEU A 29 -8.30 -2.19 13.88
N GLY A 30 -8.83 -3.38 13.58
CA GLY A 30 -8.27 -4.63 14.09
C GLY A 30 -6.83 -4.86 13.60
N PRO A 31 -6.04 -5.73 14.26
CA PRO A 31 -4.62 -5.92 13.96
C PRO A 31 -4.32 -6.20 12.48
N THR A 32 -5.17 -6.98 11.81
CA THR A 32 -5.06 -7.30 10.37
C THR A 32 -5.23 -6.06 9.49
N GLY A 33 -6.16 -5.15 9.83
CA GLY A 33 -6.37 -3.91 9.10
C GLY A 33 -5.21 -2.93 9.27
N LEU A 34 -4.67 -2.84 10.49
CA LEU A 34 -3.48 -2.02 10.76
C LEU A 34 -2.24 -2.55 10.02
N ALA A 35 -2.02 -3.88 10.02
CA ALA A 35 -0.93 -4.51 9.29
C ALA A 35 -1.03 -4.33 7.76
N ALA A 36 -2.25 -4.32 7.21
CA ALA A 36 -2.47 -4.06 5.78
C ALA A 36 -2.08 -2.61 5.40
N ILE A 37 -2.38 -1.63 6.26
CA ILE A 37 -1.98 -0.23 6.04
C ILE A 37 -0.47 -0.05 6.17
N ASP A 38 0.18 -0.65 7.17
CA ASP A 38 1.64 -0.62 7.32
C ASP A 38 2.35 -1.24 6.10
N ALA A 39 1.87 -2.39 5.61
CA ALA A 39 2.41 -3.02 4.41
C ALA A 39 2.22 -2.15 3.15
N TYR A 40 1.05 -1.52 2.99
CA TYR A 40 0.77 -0.62 1.87
C TYR A 40 1.68 0.62 1.91
N GLN A 41 1.83 1.25 3.09
CA GLN A 41 2.68 2.42 3.29
C GLN A 41 4.16 2.14 2.95
N ARG A 42 4.68 0.95 3.30
CA ARG A 42 6.04 0.54 2.91
C ARG A 42 6.19 0.47 1.39
N VAL A 43 5.25 -0.19 0.71
CA VAL A 43 5.28 -0.34 -0.76
C VAL A 43 5.16 1.01 -1.48
N GLU A 44 4.32 1.92 -1.00
CA GLU A 44 4.21 3.28 -1.58
C GLU A 44 5.51 4.08 -1.42
N ASN A 45 6.14 4.01 -0.25
CA ASN A 45 7.39 4.71 0.02
C ASN A 45 8.54 4.16 -0.83
N ASP A 46 8.71 2.84 -0.87
CA ASP A 46 9.76 2.17 -1.65
C ASP A 46 9.59 2.46 -3.15
N LEU A 47 8.35 2.42 -3.66
CA LEU A 47 8.03 2.75 -5.05
C LEU A 47 8.29 4.23 -5.36
N SER A 48 7.92 5.15 -4.47
CA SER A 48 8.13 6.59 -4.66
C SER A 48 9.62 6.94 -4.72
N VAL A 49 10.43 6.36 -3.83
CA VAL A 49 11.89 6.52 -3.86
C VAL A 49 12.46 5.93 -5.16
N GLY A 50 12.02 4.74 -5.56
CA GLY A 50 12.42 4.15 -6.85
C GLY A 50 12.10 5.06 -8.04
N GLN A 51 10.88 5.61 -8.09
CA GLN A 51 10.43 6.49 -9.17
C GLN A 51 11.21 7.81 -9.23
N ILE A 52 11.57 8.41 -8.09
CA ILE A 52 12.30 9.69 -8.05
C ILE A 52 13.79 9.51 -8.37
N TYR A 53 14.44 8.49 -7.79
CA TYR A 53 15.91 8.41 -7.76
C TYR A 53 16.51 7.41 -8.76
N LEU A 54 15.79 6.36 -9.16
CA LEU A 54 16.33 5.29 -9.99
C LEU A 54 15.93 5.42 -11.47
N LEU A 55 16.86 5.12 -12.37
CA LEU A 55 16.64 4.94 -13.81
C LEU A 55 16.17 3.51 -14.13
N ASP A 56 16.69 2.53 -13.40
CA ASP A 56 16.42 1.10 -13.55
C ASP A 56 16.67 0.39 -12.20
N ASN A 57 16.45 -0.93 -12.13
CA ASN A 57 16.53 -1.77 -10.93
C ASN A 57 15.61 -1.32 -9.76
N PRO A 58 14.30 -1.04 -10.00
CA PRO A 58 13.39 -0.51 -8.97
C PRO A 58 13.06 -1.50 -7.83
N LEU A 59 13.50 -2.75 -7.94
CA LEU A 59 13.31 -3.80 -6.93
C LEU A 59 14.64 -4.28 -6.31
N LEU A 60 15.76 -3.57 -6.56
CA LEU A 60 17.09 -3.88 -6.04
C LEU A 60 17.49 -5.37 -6.21
N ARG A 61 17.18 -5.94 -7.38
CA ARG A 61 17.52 -7.33 -7.76
C ARG A 61 19.03 -7.51 -7.92
N GLU A 62 19.73 -6.45 -8.28
CA GLU A 62 21.18 -6.34 -8.25
C GLU A 62 21.62 -5.27 -7.22
N PRO A 63 22.84 -5.37 -6.64
CA PRO A 63 23.34 -4.37 -5.70
C PRO A 63 23.34 -2.96 -6.27
N LEU A 64 22.97 -1.97 -5.46
CA LEU A 64 22.87 -0.58 -5.90
C LEU A 64 24.24 -0.02 -6.30
N SER A 65 24.31 0.55 -7.50
CA SER A 65 25.46 1.30 -8.03
C SER A 65 25.06 2.76 -8.25
N LEU A 66 26.03 3.67 -8.31
CA LEU A 66 25.78 5.08 -8.64
C LEU A 66 25.39 5.28 -10.12
N GLY A 67 25.69 4.32 -11.00
CA GLY A 67 25.35 4.37 -12.43
C GLY A 67 23.83 4.49 -12.73
N PRO A 68 22.96 3.63 -12.17
CA PRO A 68 21.51 3.71 -12.36
C PRO A 68 20.79 4.83 -11.58
N VAL A 69 21.49 5.76 -10.92
CA VAL A 69 20.86 6.91 -10.23
C VAL A 69 20.62 8.04 -11.23
N LYS A 70 19.46 8.70 -11.17
CA LYS A 70 19.12 9.83 -12.05
C LYS A 70 20.08 11.00 -11.84
N PRO A 71 20.73 11.52 -12.90
CA PRO A 71 21.76 12.57 -12.77
C PRO A 71 21.20 13.96 -12.42
N HIS A 72 19.89 14.18 -12.57
CA HIS A 72 19.20 15.40 -12.18
C HIS A 72 18.05 15.03 -11.24
N LEU A 73 18.24 15.30 -9.94
CA LEU A 73 17.27 14.97 -8.90
C LEU A 73 16.22 16.09 -8.77
N LEU A 74 15.17 15.99 -9.58
CA LEU A 74 13.96 16.81 -9.43
C LEU A 74 13.02 16.14 -8.43
N GLY A 75 13.11 16.56 -7.18
CA GLY A 75 12.14 16.29 -6.12
C GLY A 75 11.31 17.53 -5.79
N HIS A 76 10.34 17.36 -4.90
CA HIS A 76 9.50 18.46 -4.39
C HIS A 76 9.72 18.69 -2.89
#